data_AF-A0A3D4HF09-F1
#
_entry.id   AF-A0A3D4HF09-F1
#
_cell.length_a   1.000
_cell.length_b   1.000
_cell.length_c   1.000
_cell.angle_alpha   90.00
_cell.angle_beta   90.00
_cell.angle_gamma   90.00
#
_symmetry.space_group_name_H-M   'P 1'
#
loop_
_entity.id
_entity.type
_entity.pdbx_description
1 polymer ?
#
loop_
_entity_poly.entity_id
_entity_poly.type
_entity_poly.pdbx_seq_one_letter_code
_entity_poly.pdbx_strand_id
1 'polypeptide(L)'
;MNQNTSHPSSTLESVSCENRTFPPPATFSHNAHVPSMEAYRKLHKESIQDPEKFWSRIAHELHWFKPWDRVLNTDNAPFFRWFEGGKTNICYNCVDRHVEAGHGYRIAFHWEGEPGDTRTLTYEDVQQEVS
;
A
#
# COMPACT_ATOMS: atom_id res chain seq x y z
N MET A 1 -47.41 29.66 33.72
CA MET A 1 -46.19 29.10 34.34
C MET A 1 -45.77 27.88 33.57
N ASN A 2 -44.78 28.03 32.69
CA ASN A 2 -43.50 27.33 32.70
C ASN A 2 -42.89 27.36 31.31
N GLN A 3 -41.68 27.91 31.29
CA GLN A 3 -40.80 28.00 30.14
C GLN A 3 -40.29 26.61 29.79
N ASN A 4 -40.06 26.36 28.50
CA ASN A 4 -38.89 25.58 28.09
C ASN A 4 -38.45 25.98 26.69
N THR A 5 -37.42 26.82 26.67
CA THR A 5 -36.56 27.11 25.53
C THR A 5 -35.84 25.85 25.06
N SER A 6 -35.87 25.57 23.77
CA SER A 6 -34.71 25.03 23.05
C SER A 6 -34.85 25.34 21.57
N HIS A 7 -34.05 26.28 21.08
CA HIS A 7 -33.51 26.18 19.72
C HIS A 7 -32.11 25.59 19.86
N PRO A 8 -31.71 24.74 18.93
CA PRO A 8 -30.52 25.14 18.20
C PRO A 8 -30.63 24.93 16.69
N SER A 9 -30.30 26.02 16.01
CA SER A 9 -29.38 26.05 14.88
C SER A 9 -29.89 25.56 13.52
N SER A 10 -30.75 26.36 12.89
CA SER A 10 -30.93 26.39 11.43
C SER A 10 -29.77 27.13 10.73
N THR A 11 -28.50 26.83 11.06
CA THR A 11 -27.35 27.68 10.64
C THR A 11 -26.21 26.93 9.93
N LEU A 12 -26.36 25.67 9.50
CA LEU A 12 -25.37 25.00 8.63
C LEU A 12 -26.00 24.02 7.61
N GLU A 13 -27.14 24.35 7.01
CA GLU A 13 -27.58 23.68 5.78
C GLU A 13 -27.04 24.43 4.55
N SER A 14 -25.73 24.34 4.37
CA SER A 14 -25.10 24.50 3.05
C SER A 14 -24.16 23.31 2.85
N VAL A 15 -24.76 22.12 2.84
CA VAL A 15 -24.07 20.93 2.37
C VAL A 15 -24.45 20.79 0.90
N SER A 16 -23.73 21.50 0.03
CA SER A 16 -23.74 21.19 -1.39
C SER A 16 -23.25 19.76 -1.56
N CYS A 17 -24.17 18.81 -1.74
CA CYS A 17 -23.84 17.46 -2.16
C CYS A 17 -23.35 17.52 -3.61
N GLU A 18 -22.07 17.85 -3.79
CA GLU A 18 -21.38 17.80 -5.07
C GLU A 18 -21.20 16.33 -5.49
N ASN A 19 -22.08 15.83 -6.37
CA ASN A 19 -22.08 14.45 -6.88
C ASN A 19 -21.24 14.27 -8.17
N ARG A 20 -20.38 15.23 -8.50
CA ARG A 20 -19.56 15.15 -9.71
C ARG A 20 -18.52 14.05 -9.57
N THR A 21 -18.42 13.23 -10.62
CA THR A 21 -17.38 12.21 -10.75
C THR A 21 -16.44 12.63 -11.88
N PHE A 22 -15.16 12.34 -11.69
CA PHE A 22 -14.11 12.65 -12.66
C PHE A 22 -13.42 11.34 -13.06
N PRO A 23 -13.76 10.76 -14.22
CA PRO A 23 -13.09 9.54 -14.65
C PRO A 23 -11.63 9.84 -15.00
N PRO A 24 -10.70 8.92 -14.71
CA PRO A 24 -9.33 9.03 -15.18
C PRO A 24 -9.27 9.10 -16.72
N PRO A 25 -8.27 9.81 -17.29
CA PRO A 25 -8.04 9.78 -18.73
C PRO A 25 -7.87 8.35 -19.25
N ALA A 26 -8.42 8.04 -20.42
CA ALA A 26 -8.42 6.69 -20.98
C ALA A 26 -7.01 6.11 -21.15
N THR A 27 -6.04 6.95 -21.55
CA THR A 27 -4.63 6.55 -21.70
C THR A 27 -3.99 6.16 -20.38
N PHE A 28 -4.35 6.85 -19.28
CA PHE A 28 -3.87 6.51 -17.94
C PHE A 28 -4.48 5.20 -17.46
N SER A 29 -5.80 5.05 -17.58
CA SER A 29 -6.51 3.83 -17.18
C SER A 29 -6.00 2.59 -17.91
N HIS A 30 -5.73 2.68 -19.21
CA HIS A 30 -5.26 1.55 -20.00
C HIS A 30 -3.92 0.98 -19.50
N ASN A 31 -3.02 1.84 -19.02
CA ASN A 31 -1.68 1.45 -18.57
C ASN A 31 -1.61 1.15 -17.06
N ALA A 32 -2.71 1.32 -16.33
CA ALA A 32 -2.75 1.09 -14.89
C ALA A 32 -2.84 -0.41 -14.57
N HIS A 33 -2.27 -0.85 -13.44
CA HIS A 33 -2.41 -2.22 -12.96
C HIS A 33 -3.88 -2.64 -12.70
N VAL A 34 -4.75 -1.67 -12.41
CA VAL A 34 -6.20 -1.85 -12.26
C VAL A 34 -6.91 -0.86 -13.19
N PRO A 35 -7.30 -1.27 -14.41
CA PRO A 35 -7.71 -0.33 -15.46
C PRO A 35 -9.16 0.15 -15.33
N SER A 36 -9.99 -0.51 -14.52
CA SER A 36 -11.41 -0.19 -14.42
C SER A 36 -12.00 -0.54 -13.05
N MET A 37 -13.18 0.03 -12.75
CA MET A 37 -13.94 -0.33 -11.56
C MET A 37 -14.39 -1.80 -11.56
N GLU A 38 -14.61 -2.39 -12.73
CA GLU A 38 -14.94 -3.82 -12.82
C GLU A 38 -13.74 -4.69 -12.43
N ALA A 39 -12.54 -4.35 -12.94
CA ALA A 39 -11.30 -5.03 -12.58
C ALA A 39 -11.03 -4.93 -11.07
N TYR A 40 -11.22 -3.74 -10.48
CA TYR A 40 -11.14 -3.54 -9.04
C TYR A 40 -12.14 -4.42 -8.28
N ARG A 41 -13.43 -4.39 -8.65
CA ARG A 41 -14.47 -5.18 -7.97
C ARG A 41 -14.18 -6.68 -8.04
N LYS A 42 -13.62 -7.17 -9.14
CA LYS A 42 -13.18 -8.56 -9.29
C LYS A 42 -12.06 -8.90 -8.30
N LEU A 43 -10.99 -8.09 -8.24
CA LEU A 43 -9.88 -8.29 -7.30
C LEU A 43 -10.34 -8.21 -5.84
N HIS A 44 -11.17 -7.22 -5.51
CA HIS A 44 -11.73 -7.04 -4.18
C HIS A 44 -12.64 -8.21 -3.78
N LYS A 45 -13.43 -8.74 -4.71
CA LYS A 45 -14.25 -9.93 -4.45
C LYS A 45 -13.38 -11.15 -4.17
N GLU A 46 -12.31 -11.36 -4.94
CA GLU A 46 -11.35 -12.44 -4.70
C GLU A 46 -10.69 -12.32 -3.32
N SER A 47 -10.23 -11.11 -2.95
CA SER A 47 -9.56 -10.88 -1.66
C SER A 47 -10.45 -11.12 -0.44
N ILE A 48 -11.78 -11.03 -0.58
CA ILE A 48 -12.73 -11.32 0.49
C ILE A 48 -13.15 -12.78 0.50
N GLN A 49 -13.38 -13.37 -0.68
CA GLN A 49 -13.89 -14.74 -0.79
C GLN A 49 -12.83 -15.80 -0.46
N ASP A 50 -11.58 -15.55 -0.84
CA ASP A 50 -10.46 -16.45 -0.58
C ASP A 50 -9.20 -15.61 -0.23
N PRO A 51 -9.17 -15.04 0.99
CA PRO A 51 -8.09 -14.14 1.39
C PRO A 51 -6.73 -14.84 1.42
N GLU A 52 -6.68 -16.12 1.83
CA GLU A 52 -5.41 -16.85 1.91
C GLU A 52 -4.80 -17.05 0.52
N LYS A 53 -5.61 -17.48 -0.47
CA LYS A 53 -5.12 -17.63 -1.84
C LYS A 53 -4.73 -16.29 -2.47
N PHE A 54 -5.54 -15.26 -2.27
CA PHE A 54 -5.28 -13.92 -2.79
C PHE A 54 -3.96 -13.37 -2.22
N TRP A 55 -3.83 -13.33 -0.90
CA TRP A 55 -2.65 -12.76 -0.25
C TRP A 55 -1.41 -13.63 -0.42
N SER A 56 -1.56 -14.95 -0.51
CA SER A 56 -0.46 -15.84 -0.89
C SER A 56 0.13 -15.42 -2.24
N ARG A 57 -0.72 -15.23 -3.26
CA ARG A 57 -0.28 -14.80 -4.60
C ARG A 57 0.48 -13.47 -4.55
N ILE A 58 -0.05 -12.47 -3.85
CA ILE A 58 0.60 -11.15 -3.74
C ILE A 58 1.93 -11.24 -2.97
N ALA A 59 1.97 -12.01 -1.88
CA ALA A 59 3.18 -12.12 -1.05
C ALA A 59 4.35 -12.81 -1.76
N HIS A 60 4.10 -13.61 -2.81
CA HIS A 60 5.14 -14.20 -3.64
C HIS A 60 5.88 -13.17 -4.53
N GLU A 61 5.38 -11.93 -4.66
CA GLU A 61 6.10 -10.84 -5.33
C GLU A 61 7.27 -10.29 -4.49
N LEU A 62 7.30 -10.63 -3.20
CA LEU A 62 8.41 -10.32 -2.29
C LEU A 62 9.40 -11.48 -2.25
N HIS A 63 10.64 -11.18 -1.89
CA HIS A 63 11.64 -12.18 -1.59
C HIS A 63 11.43 -12.76 -0.19
N TRP A 64 11.48 -14.09 -0.10
CA TRP A 64 11.41 -14.86 1.12
C TRP A 64 12.56 -15.85 1.17
N PHE A 65 13.38 -15.79 2.22
CA PHE A 65 14.43 -16.77 2.47
C PHE A 65 13.84 -18.12 2.87
N LYS A 66 12.69 -18.09 3.57
CA LYS A 66 11.83 -19.24 3.79
C LYS A 66 10.38 -18.81 3.55
N PRO A 67 9.66 -19.42 2.60
CA PRO A 67 8.22 -19.22 2.46
C PRO A 67 7.48 -19.57 3.76
N TRP A 68 6.32 -18.95 3.95
CA TRP A 68 5.47 -19.20 5.10
C TRP A 68 4.80 -20.58 5.05
N ASP A 69 4.47 -21.10 6.23
CA ASP A 69 3.75 -22.37 6.38
C ASP A 69 2.22 -22.13 6.36
N ARG A 70 1.76 -20.96 6.83
CA ARG A 70 0.34 -20.56 6.85
C ARG A 70 0.16 -19.08 6.49
N VAL A 71 -0.80 -18.75 5.62
CA VAL A 71 -1.02 -17.36 5.18
C VAL A 71 -1.70 -16.55 6.28
N LEU A 72 -2.79 -17.06 6.85
CA LEU A 72 -3.53 -16.40 7.92
C LEU A 72 -3.83 -17.41 9.04
N ASN A 73 -3.30 -17.15 10.23
CA ASN A 73 -3.65 -17.87 11.44
C ASN A 73 -4.67 -17.05 12.24
N THR A 74 -5.86 -17.62 12.44
CA THR A 74 -6.97 -17.02 13.21
C THR A 74 -7.21 -17.72 14.56
N ASP A 75 -6.38 -18.70 14.94
CA ASP A 75 -6.63 -19.60 16.07
C ASP A 75 -6.71 -18.84 17.42
N ASN A 76 -6.05 -17.69 17.51
CA ASN A 76 -6.05 -16.83 18.71
C ASN A 76 -6.65 -15.43 18.44
N ALA A 77 -7.72 -15.35 17.65
CA ALA A 77 -8.42 -14.09 17.39
C ALA A 77 -8.76 -13.36 18.73
N PRO A 78 -8.53 -12.03 18.83
CA PRO A 78 -8.21 -11.07 17.78
C PRO A 78 -6.72 -10.92 17.43
N PHE A 79 -5.83 -11.78 17.95
CA PHE A 79 -4.39 -11.78 17.65
C PHE A 79 -4.09 -12.58 16.37
N PHE A 80 -4.45 -12.01 15.22
CA PHE A 80 -4.18 -12.60 13.92
C PHE A 80 -2.68 -12.63 13.61
N ARG A 81 -2.19 -13.74 13.03
CA ARG A 81 -0.82 -13.84 12.51
C ARG A 81 -0.85 -14.07 11.01
N TRP A 82 -0.09 -13.28 10.27
CA TRP A 82 0.04 -13.40 8.82
C TRP A 82 1.40 -13.99 8.44
N PHE A 83 1.42 -14.84 7.42
CA PHE A 83 2.62 -15.46 6.86
C PHE A 83 3.47 -16.18 7.92
N GLU A 84 2.80 -16.94 8.78
CA GLU A 84 3.41 -17.66 9.90
C GLU A 84 4.48 -18.65 9.41
N GLY A 85 5.64 -18.65 10.07
CA GLY A 85 6.78 -19.49 9.70
C GLY A 85 7.62 -18.94 8.54
N GLY A 86 7.20 -17.85 7.90
CA GLY A 86 7.93 -17.17 6.84
C GLY A 86 9.14 -16.40 7.38
N LYS A 87 10.22 -16.36 6.59
CA LYS A 87 11.44 -15.59 6.88
C LYS A 87 11.74 -14.66 5.72
N THR A 88 11.76 -13.36 6.01
CA THR A 88 12.12 -12.31 5.06
C THR A 88 12.91 -11.21 5.79
N ASN A 89 13.57 -10.35 5.04
CA ASN A 89 14.20 -9.14 5.55
C ASN A 89 13.70 -7.96 4.71
N ILE A 90 13.31 -6.87 5.38
CA ILE A 90 12.76 -5.70 4.72
C ILE A 90 13.83 -4.94 3.93
N CYS A 91 15.03 -4.76 4.49
CA CYS A 91 16.15 -4.12 3.79
C CYS A 91 16.52 -4.91 2.53
N TYR A 92 16.55 -6.25 2.61
CA TYR A 92 16.82 -7.09 1.44
C TYR A 92 15.80 -6.89 0.30
N ASN A 93 14.50 -6.81 0.64
CA ASN A 93 13.46 -6.52 -0.34
C ASN A 93 13.49 -5.08 -0.87
N CYS A 94 13.93 -4.13 -0.05
CA CYS A 94 13.95 -2.72 -0.40
C CYS A 94 15.23 -2.31 -1.15
N VAL A 95 16.36 -2.99 -0.96
CA VAL A 95 17.68 -2.56 -1.43
C VAL A 95 18.44 -3.70 -2.11
N ASP A 96 18.85 -4.71 -1.34
CA ASP A 96 19.82 -5.72 -1.80
C ASP A 96 19.37 -6.46 -3.06
N ARG A 97 18.10 -6.89 -3.11
CA ARG A 97 17.57 -7.62 -4.28
C ARG A 97 17.63 -6.80 -5.57
N HIS A 98 17.58 -5.47 -5.48
CA HIS A 98 17.67 -4.59 -6.65
C HIS A 98 19.10 -4.49 -7.15
N VAL A 99 20.08 -4.39 -6.25
CA VAL A 99 21.51 -4.42 -6.61
C VAL A 99 21.87 -5.77 -7.23
N GLU A 100 21.50 -6.88 -6.58
CA GLU A 100 21.75 -8.25 -7.05
C GLU A 100 21.12 -8.54 -8.42
N ALA A 101 19.98 -7.92 -8.73
CA ALA A 101 19.32 -8.02 -10.03
C ALA A 101 20.00 -7.16 -11.13
N GLY A 102 21.13 -6.51 -10.84
CA GLY A 102 21.86 -5.66 -11.78
C GLY A 102 21.28 -4.24 -11.90
N HIS A 103 20.45 -3.80 -10.95
CA HIS A 103 19.90 -2.45 -10.91
C HIS A 103 20.63 -1.53 -9.93
N GLY A 104 21.87 -1.87 -9.56
CA GLY A 104 22.68 -1.10 -8.61
C GLY A 104 22.79 0.39 -8.95
N TYR A 105 23.08 0.72 -10.21
CA TYR A 105 23.17 2.10 -10.71
C TYR A 105 21.84 2.85 -10.85
N ARG A 106 20.70 2.18 -10.63
CA ARG A 106 19.40 2.86 -10.67
C ARG A 106 19.26 3.72 -9.43
N ILE A 107 18.76 4.94 -9.63
CA ILE A 107 18.50 5.88 -8.52
C ILE A 107 17.42 5.29 -7.61
N ALA A 108 17.74 5.21 -6.31
CA ALA A 108 16.84 4.76 -5.25
C ALA A 108 16.21 5.95 -4.52
N PHE A 109 17.00 6.98 -4.19
CA PHE A 109 16.51 8.19 -3.51
C PHE A 109 16.98 9.46 -4.23
N HIS A 110 16.03 10.38 -4.39
CA HIS A 110 16.32 11.80 -4.47
C HIS A 110 16.05 12.39 -3.09
N TRP A 111 17.10 12.83 -2.41
CA TRP A 111 17.02 13.45 -1.09
C TRP A 111 17.20 14.96 -1.24
N GLU A 112 16.30 15.73 -0.62
CA GLU A 112 16.35 17.19 -0.56
C GLU A 112 16.25 17.62 0.91
N GLY A 113 17.27 18.34 1.40
CA GLY A 113 17.34 18.91 2.74
C GLY A 113 17.18 20.42 2.74
N GLU A 114 16.96 21.00 3.91
CA GLU A 114 16.99 22.46 4.12
C GLU A 114 18.43 22.86 4.52
N PRO A 115 19.10 23.82 3.85
CA PRO A 115 18.60 24.94 3.03
C PRO A 115 18.74 24.76 1.50
N GLY A 116 18.47 23.56 0.96
CA GLY A 116 18.57 23.25 -0.47
C GLY A 116 19.62 22.20 -0.83
N ASP A 117 20.20 21.52 0.16
CA ASP A 117 21.13 20.41 -0.08
C ASP A 117 20.40 19.28 -0.80
N THR A 118 21.00 18.73 -1.86
CA THR A 118 20.43 17.60 -2.59
C THR A 118 21.42 16.46 -2.68
N ARG A 119 20.92 15.23 -2.56
CA ARG A 119 21.69 14.00 -2.82
C ARG A 119 20.88 13.11 -3.74
N THR A 120 21.54 12.50 -4.72
CA THR A 120 20.96 11.45 -5.54
C THR A 120 21.73 10.18 -5.22
N LEU A 121 21.04 9.20 -4.65
CA LEU A 121 21.63 7.94 -4.19
C LEU A 121 21.11 6.80 -5.06
N THR A 122 22.02 6.02 -5.61
CA THR A 122 21.72 4.77 -6.31
C THR A 122 21.44 3.64 -5.31
N TYR A 123 20.90 2.51 -5.78
CA TYR A 123 20.74 1.33 -4.93
C TYR A 123 22.07 0.83 -4.36
N GLU A 124 23.17 0.92 -5.10
CA GLU A 124 24.51 0.60 -4.60
C GLU A 124 24.95 1.54 -3.48
N ASP A 125 24.74 2.86 -3.63
CA ASP A 125 25.08 3.84 -2.59
C ASP A 125 24.30 3.54 -1.30
N VAL A 126 22.99 3.29 -1.43
CA VAL A 126 22.14 2.96 -0.27
C VAL A 126 22.58 1.66 0.37
N GLN A 127 22.89 0.62 -0.41
CA GLN A 127 23.36 -0.65 0.13
C GLN A 127 24.64 -0.47 0.95
N GLN A 128 25.61 0.32 0.45
CA GLN A 128 26.85 0.60 1.17
C GLN A 128 26.63 1.40 2.45
N GLU A 129 25.69 2.35 2.48
CA GLU A 129 25.41 3.15 3.68
C GLU A 129 24.69 2.37 4.79
N VAL A 130 23.99 1.27 4.47
CA VAL A 130 23.19 0.48 5.45
C VAL A 130 23.78 -0.87 5.83
N SER A 131 24.86 -1.32 5.17
CA SER A 131 25.50 -2.63 5.38
C SER A 131 26.54 -2.64 6.50
#